data_AF-A0AAC8QHB8-F1
#
_entry.id   AF-A0AAC8QHB8-F1
#
_cell.length_a   1.000
_cell.length_b   1.000
_cell.length_c   1.000
_cell.angle_alpha   90.00
_cell.angle_beta   90.00
_cell.angle_gamma   90.00
#
_symmetry.space_group_name_H-M   'P 1'
#
loop_
_entity.id
_entity.type
_entity.pdbx_description
1 polymer ?
#
loop_
_entity_poly.entity_id
_entity_poly.type
_entity_poly.pdbx_seq_one_letter_code
_entity_poly.pdbx_strand_id
1 'polypeptide(L)'
;MRLRLCGAVLAAALLLAPLASAAPPVRRALVIAHNTSDDPSLPALRYADDDGVLWTETLRRLGVETTLLVDADEETRRTDAAVLSGARPPTLEEVSRAVAALREDVQADRARGRQTDVLLIYVGHGNTDALGRAYFTLLGSRLDRAAFYTRLVDPLGADFVHVVVDACRASGVVGSRGKPDVAVLAELRGVLEREQLATRPHVGATFAESDSGETHEWSRLRAGVFSHVVRSGLMGGADVNGDGAVEYSELAAFVTASLQEVKAVPIRLSVHAYAPSREPRRPLVDSAPRGPSLLLPAGLEHARISVEDEGGRRLADVRRAGHQTVALRLPPRESYWVRTPTAEARLTLAQLGDGLPRLNPRELRERGPAEDALRRGLFAIPFDRGYYEQYVATSSFVPVDFPHEAGVLLPQPAEPTSVLAWEAGLVTQRAPLGLSPFVTGPGVALRFGGAPYTFGVRAAYVFSPLPRDGVALQRLSVQGLLGLQASGPVAPFIEAAGGWSLVRVNYPGITQGDPTVFSIHLSGGMVVHQERLRVRVAGFFGVDLLTADGRERGDPLAGVEVALGY
;
A
#
# COMPACT_ATOMS: atom_id res chain seq x y z
N MET A 1 -43.67 14.66 -43.71
CA MET A 1 -42.74 14.68 -42.55
C MET A 1 -41.71 13.57 -42.73
N ARG A 2 -40.71 13.83 -43.59
CA ARG A 2 -39.52 13.00 -43.81
C ARG A 2 -38.36 13.82 -43.25
N LEU A 3 -37.67 13.34 -42.21
CA LEU A 3 -36.34 13.76 -41.70
C LEU A 3 -36.17 13.42 -40.19
N ARG A 4 -36.32 12.15 -39.75
CA ARG A 4 -35.98 11.78 -38.35
C ARG A 4 -35.44 10.35 -38.15
N LEU A 5 -34.94 9.66 -39.18
CA LEU A 5 -34.39 8.30 -39.02
C LEU A 5 -32.88 8.16 -39.25
N CYS A 6 -32.18 9.13 -39.83
CA CYS A 6 -30.72 9.02 -40.04
C CYS A 6 -29.87 9.46 -38.84
N GLY A 7 -30.45 10.14 -37.84
CA GLY A 7 -29.69 10.65 -36.67
C GLY A 7 -29.41 9.60 -35.59
N ALA A 8 -30.25 8.56 -35.48
CA ALA A 8 -30.12 7.56 -34.43
C ALA A 8 -29.03 6.50 -34.71
N VAL A 9 -28.75 6.22 -35.98
CA VAL A 9 -27.72 5.24 -36.37
C VAL A 9 -26.31 5.82 -36.26
N LEU A 10 -26.14 7.13 -36.48
CA LEU A 10 -24.84 7.79 -36.32
C LEU A 10 -24.46 7.99 -34.84
N ALA A 11 -25.44 8.22 -33.96
CA ALA A 11 -25.21 8.35 -32.51
C ALA A 11 -24.86 7.01 -31.84
N ALA A 12 -25.41 5.89 -32.33
CA ALA A 12 -25.08 4.56 -31.82
C ALA A 12 -23.68 4.07 -32.27
N ALA A 13 -23.19 4.51 -33.43
CA ALA A 13 -21.84 4.17 -33.90
C ALA A 13 -20.73 4.96 -33.19
N LEU A 14 -21.02 6.16 -32.67
CA LEU A 14 -20.08 6.95 -31.87
C LEU A 14 -19.97 6.49 -30.40
N LEU A 15 -20.93 5.68 -29.92
CA LEU A 15 -20.90 5.08 -28.57
C LEU A 15 -20.20 3.71 -28.51
N LEU A 16 -19.68 3.23 -29.65
CA LEU A 16 -18.98 1.95 -29.80
C LEU A 16 -17.54 2.11 -30.30
N ALA A 17 -16.98 3.32 -30.24
CA ALA A 17 -15.52 3.44 -30.30
C ALA A 17 -14.98 2.68 -29.08
N PRO A 18 -14.23 1.57 -29.26
CA PRO A 18 -13.52 0.99 -28.13
C PRO A 18 -12.69 2.13 -27.55
N LEU A 19 -12.80 2.38 -26.25
CA LEU A 19 -11.76 3.07 -25.51
C LEU A 19 -10.52 2.23 -25.77
N ALA A 20 -9.74 2.62 -26.77
CA ALA A 20 -8.46 2.03 -27.05
C ALA A 20 -7.64 2.32 -25.79
N SER A 21 -7.57 1.34 -24.89
CA SER A 21 -6.59 1.33 -23.83
C SER A 21 -5.25 1.54 -24.54
N ALA A 22 -4.64 2.71 -24.32
CA ALA A 22 -3.35 3.00 -24.89
C ALA A 22 -2.42 1.85 -24.50
N ALA A 23 -1.84 1.18 -25.51
CA ALA A 23 -0.93 0.08 -25.24
C ALA A 23 0.18 0.58 -24.30
N PRO A 24 0.60 -0.23 -23.31
CA PRO A 24 1.65 0.18 -22.38
C PRO A 24 2.90 0.58 -23.17
N PRO A 25 3.66 1.57 -22.69
CA PRO A 25 4.83 2.05 -23.40
C PRO A 25 5.89 0.96 -23.53
N VAL A 26 6.64 1.00 -24.63
CA VAL A 26 7.83 0.18 -24.76
C VAL A 26 8.93 0.81 -23.92
N ARG A 27 9.42 0.08 -22.92
CA ARG A 27 10.51 0.55 -22.06
C ARG A 27 11.82 -0.10 -22.45
N ARG A 28 12.83 0.75 -22.63
CA ARG A 28 14.22 0.36 -22.89
C ARG A 28 15.13 0.95 -21.82
N ALA A 29 16.30 0.37 -21.60
CA ALA A 29 17.26 0.89 -20.66
C ALA A 29 18.71 0.76 -21.14
N LEU A 30 19.50 1.76 -20.75
CA LEU A 30 20.95 1.74 -20.82
C LEU A 30 21.50 1.83 -19.40
N VAL A 31 22.16 0.76 -18.95
CA VAL A 31 22.86 0.72 -17.66
C VAL A 31 24.34 0.90 -17.93
N ILE A 32 24.96 1.89 -17.29
CA ILE A 32 26.38 2.19 -17.36
C ILE A 32 26.95 2.05 -15.95
N ALA A 33 27.89 1.13 -15.77
CA ALA A 33 28.49 0.86 -14.48
C ALA A 33 30.02 0.85 -14.59
N HIS A 34 30.69 1.59 -13.71
CA HIS A 34 32.15 1.71 -13.77
C HIS A 34 32.79 1.88 -12.40
N ASN A 35 33.72 0.98 -12.08
CA ASN A 35 34.37 0.93 -10.77
C ASN A 35 35.46 1.99 -10.61
N THR A 36 36.18 2.33 -11.67
CA THR A 36 37.41 3.13 -11.55
C THR A 36 37.17 4.63 -11.69
N SER A 37 38.06 5.40 -11.06
CA SER A 37 38.18 6.83 -11.24
C SER A 37 39.41 7.14 -12.09
N ASP A 38 39.36 8.23 -12.83
CA ASP A 38 40.53 8.81 -13.48
C ASP A 38 41.35 9.71 -12.53
N ASP A 39 40.82 9.99 -11.33
CA ASP A 39 41.54 10.60 -10.22
C ASP A 39 42.29 9.52 -9.42
N PRO A 40 43.65 9.51 -9.44
CA PRO A 40 44.45 8.49 -8.77
C PRO A 40 44.39 8.56 -7.24
N SER A 41 43.83 9.64 -6.67
CA SER A 41 43.63 9.76 -5.22
C SER A 41 42.39 9.02 -4.73
N LEU A 42 41.47 8.67 -5.63
CA LEU A 42 40.26 7.92 -5.30
C LEU A 42 40.50 6.42 -5.52
N PRO A 43 40.30 5.58 -4.49
CA PRO A 43 40.31 4.14 -4.69
C PRO A 43 39.16 3.73 -5.61
N ALA A 44 39.37 2.67 -6.40
CA ALA A 44 38.30 2.08 -7.19
C ALA A 44 37.15 1.63 -6.28
N LEU A 45 35.92 1.88 -6.74
CA LEU A 45 34.72 1.27 -6.20
C LEU A 45 34.80 -0.25 -6.30
N ARG A 46 34.21 -0.94 -5.33
CA ARG A 46 34.24 -2.39 -5.25
C ARG A 46 33.02 -3.05 -5.85
N TYR A 47 31.88 -2.35 -5.91
CA TYR A 47 30.59 -2.96 -6.19
C TYR A 47 29.79 -2.25 -7.28
N ALA A 48 30.30 -1.22 -7.96
CA ALA A 48 29.53 -0.53 -8.99
C ALA A 48 29.19 -1.45 -10.18
N ASP A 49 30.08 -2.37 -10.55
CA ASP A 49 29.86 -3.43 -11.53
C ASP A 49 28.82 -4.47 -11.08
N ASP A 50 28.93 -4.97 -9.84
CA ASP A 50 27.90 -5.79 -9.18
C ASP A 50 26.52 -5.09 -9.22
N ASP A 51 26.50 -3.78 -8.98
CA ASP A 51 25.30 -2.97 -8.94
C ASP A 51 24.69 -2.79 -10.34
N GLY A 52 25.54 -2.62 -11.36
CA GLY A 52 25.12 -2.60 -12.77
C GLY A 52 24.47 -3.91 -13.22
N VAL A 53 24.99 -5.05 -12.74
CA VAL A 53 24.36 -6.36 -12.93
C VAL A 53 22.98 -6.41 -12.26
N LEU A 54 22.90 -6.02 -10.98
CA LEU A 54 21.63 -6.01 -10.22
C LEU A 54 20.57 -5.09 -10.85
N TRP A 55 20.97 -3.93 -11.36
CA TRP A 55 20.12 -3.04 -12.13
C TRP A 55 19.60 -3.71 -13.40
N THR A 56 20.48 -4.38 -14.14
CA THR A 56 20.12 -5.08 -15.38
C THR A 56 19.11 -6.20 -15.13
N GLU A 57 19.33 -7.02 -14.10
CA GLU A 57 18.39 -8.08 -13.72
C GLU A 57 17.04 -7.53 -13.29
N THR A 58 17.05 -6.47 -12.48
CA THR A 58 15.83 -5.82 -11.98
C THR A 58 15.00 -5.24 -13.12
N LEU A 59 15.64 -4.48 -14.02
CA LEU A 59 14.95 -3.88 -15.15
C LEU A 59 14.41 -4.94 -16.12
N ARG A 60 15.17 -5.98 -16.43
CA ARG A 60 14.69 -7.11 -17.24
C ARG A 60 13.51 -7.82 -16.57
N ARG A 61 13.55 -8.03 -15.24
CA ARG A 61 12.42 -8.60 -14.48
C ARG A 61 11.16 -7.73 -14.58
N LEU A 62 11.33 -6.42 -14.63
CA LEU A 62 10.25 -5.44 -14.78
C LEU A 62 9.80 -5.25 -16.25
N GLY A 63 10.32 -6.05 -17.18
CA GLY A 63 9.93 -6.01 -18.60
C GLY A 63 10.63 -4.94 -19.43
N VAL A 64 11.71 -4.36 -18.92
CA VAL A 64 12.50 -3.34 -19.62
C VAL A 64 13.62 -3.99 -20.43
N GLU A 65 13.65 -3.72 -21.73
CA GLU A 65 14.72 -4.19 -22.61
C GLU A 65 16.02 -3.45 -22.28
N THR A 66 17.02 -4.16 -21.76
CA THR A 66 18.17 -3.52 -21.09
C THR A 66 19.51 -3.88 -21.72
N THR A 67 20.25 -2.84 -22.11
CA THR A 67 21.66 -2.89 -22.52
C THR A 67 22.56 -2.54 -21.33
N LEU A 68 23.59 -3.36 -21.10
CA LEU A 68 24.56 -3.18 -20.00
C LEU A 68 25.94 -2.84 -20.56
N LEU A 69 26.48 -1.71 -20.11
CA LEU A 69 27.86 -1.29 -20.31
C LEU A 69 28.60 -1.35 -18.97
N VAL A 70 29.53 -2.28 -18.83
CA VAL A 70 30.28 -2.54 -17.60
C VAL A 70 31.64 -3.16 -17.89
N ASP A 71 32.64 -2.80 -17.08
CA ASP A 71 33.93 -3.47 -17.03
C ASP A 71 33.97 -4.27 -15.72
N ALA A 72 33.45 -5.50 -15.78
CA ALA A 72 33.23 -6.33 -14.60
C ALA A 72 34.54 -6.94 -14.09
N ASP A 73 34.73 -6.88 -12.78
CA ASP A 73 35.90 -7.48 -12.15
C ASP A 73 35.86 -9.02 -12.21
N GLU A 74 36.93 -9.68 -11.74
CA GLU A 74 37.00 -11.15 -11.76
C GLU A 74 35.93 -11.82 -10.87
N GLU A 75 35.56 -11.19 -9.76
CA GLU A 75 34.54 -11.74 -8.87
C GLU A 75 33.17 -11.72 -9.55
N THR A 76 32.77 -10.55 -10.07
CA THR A 76 31.51 -10.33 -10.79
C THR A 76 31.42 -11.17 -12.06
N ARG A 77 32.53 -11.29 -12.83
CA ARG A 77 32.56 -12.15 -14.04
C ARG A 77 32.29 -13.62 -13.71
N ARG A 78 32.75 -14.09 -12.57
CA ARG A 78 32.55 -15.49 -12.14
C ARG A 78 31.14 -15.73 -11.63
N THR A 79 30.55 -14.79 -10.89
CA THR A 79 29.22 -14.97 -10.28
C THR A 79 28.07 -14.67 -11.23
N ASP A 80 28.25 -13.73 -12.17
CA ASP A 80 27.16 -13.15 -12.95
C ASP A 80 27.34 -13.30 -14.47
N ALA A 81 28.10 -14.32 -14.90
CA ALA A 81 28.44 -14.60 -16.29
C ALA A 81 27.23 -14.59 -17.26
N ALA A 82 26.07 -15.08 -16.80
CA ALA A 82 24.85 -15.11 -17.60
C ALA A 82 24.31 -13.70 -17.91
N VAL A 83 24.33 -12.79 -16.93
CA VAL A 83 23.86 -11.41 -17.10
C VAL A 83 24.84 -10.60 -17.95
N LEU A 84 26.13 -10.85 -17.77
CA LEU A 84 27.23 -10.22 -18.50
C LEU A 84 27.35 -10.70 -19.96
N SER A 85 26.61 -11.73 -20.36
CA SER A 85 26.56 -12.17 -21.75
C SER A 85 26.08 -11.03 -22.65
N GLY A 86 26.97 -10.52 -23.51
CA GLY A 86 26.70 -9.40 -24.41
C GLY A 86 26.95 -8.01 -23.80
N ALA A 87 27.40 -7.93 -22.54
CA ALA A 87 27.87 -6.68 -21.96
C ALA A 87 29.09 -6.15 -22.74
N ARG A 88 29.20 -4.83 -22.80
CA ARG A 88 30.31 -4.11 -23.44
C ARG A 88 31.01 -3.21 -22.42
N PRO A 89 32.28 -2.84 -22.61
CA PRO A 89 32.95 -1.93 -21.69
C PRO A 89 32.28 -0.53 -21.72
N PRO A 90 32.30 0.23 -20.61
CA PRO A 90 31.66 1.54 -20.51
C PRO A 90 32.56 2.63 -21.08
N THR A 91 33.00 2.49 -22.34
CA THR A 91 33.74 3.52 -23.05
C THR A 91 32.79 4.50 -23.73
N LEU A 92 33.24 5.73 -23.99
CA LEU A 92 32.43 6.71 -24.72
C LEU A 92 31.98 6.23 -26.11
N GLU A 93 32.78 5.39 -26.77
CA GLU A 93 32.44 4.78 -28.06
C GLU A 93 31.27 3.80 -27.93
N GLU A 94 31.34 2.87 -26.95
CA GLU A 94 30.25 1.92 -26.71
C GLU A 94 28.99 2.60 -26.22
N VAL A 95 29.10 3.66 -25.40
CA VAL A 95 27.97 4.51 -25.01
C VAL A 95 27.31 5.13 -26.25
N SER A 96 28.11 5.71 -27.15
CA SER A 96 27.59 6.31 -28.38
C SER A 96 26.90 5.28 -29.28
N ARG A 97 27.47 4.06 -29.36
CA ARG A 97 26.89 2.95 -30.12
C ARG A 97 25.58 2.46 -29.52
N ALA A 98 25.51 2.30 -28.21
CA ALA A 98 24.30 1.88 -27.50
C ALA A 98 23.18 2.91 -27.65
N VAL A 99 23.49 4.22 -27.53
CA VAL A 99 22.51 5.29 -27.75
C VAL A 99 22.03 5.31 -29.20
N ALA A 100 22.91 5.09 -30.19
CA ALA A 100 22.51 5.01 -31.59
C ALA A 100 21.56 3.85 -31.85
N ALA A 101 21.84 2.66 -31.30
CA ALA A 101 20.96 1.49 -31.40
C ALA A 101 19.61 1.74 -30.73
N LEU A 102 19.59 2.28 -29.50
CA LEU A 102 18.36 2.62 -28.80
C LEU A 102 17.52 3.65 -29.57
N ARG A 103 18.15 4.64 -30.19
CA ARG A 103 17.45 5.60 -31.05
C ARG A 103 16.80 4.93 -32.25
N GLU A 104 17.48 4.00 -32.90
CA GLU A 104 16.91 3.23 -34.03
C GLU A 104 15.69 2.42 -33.59
N ASP A 105 15.77 1.77 -32.43
CA ASP A 105 14.65 1.02 -31.88
C ASP A 105 13.46 1.92 -31.51
N VAL A 106 13.74 3.05 -30.84
CA VAL A 106 12.74 4.06 -30.48
C VAL A 106 12.03 4.59 -31.73
N GLN A 107 12.79 4.88 -32.80
CA GLN A 107 12.21 5.30 -34.08
C GLN A 107 11.33 4.21 -34.68
N ALA A 108 11.74 2.94 -34.60
CA ALA A 108 10.96 1.81 -35.09
C ALA A 108 9.68 1.57 -34.26
N ASP A 109 9.71 1.78 -32.94
CA ASP A 109 8.56 1.71 -32.06
C ASP A 109 7.57 2.86 -32.34
N ARG A 110 8.08 4.08 -32.50
CA ARG A 110 7.29 5.27 -32.86
C ARG A 110 6.63 5.12 -34.22
N ALA A 111 7.33 4.57 -35.22
CA ALA A 111 6.77 4.27 -36.54
C ALA A 111 5.59 3.28 -36.49
N ARG A 112 5.49 2.48 -35.42
CA ARG A 112 4.38 1.56 -35.15
C ARG A 112 3.31 2.15 -34.23
N GLY A 113 3.39 3.45 -33.92
CA GLY A 113 2.45 4.15 -33.05
C GLY A 113 2.58 3.81 -31.56
N ARG A 114 3.71 3.23 -31.14
CA ARG A 114 3.97 2.94 -29.72
C ARG A 114 4.69 4.10 -29.06
N GLN A 115 4.29 4.40 -27.83
CA GLN A 115 5.01 5.33 -26.96
C GLN A 115 6.26 4.65 -26.40
N THR A 116 7.32 5.41 -26.20
CA THR A 116 8.64 4.91 -25.79
C THR A 116 9.20 5.64 -24.57
N ASP A 117 9.65 4.87 -23.58
CA ASP A 117 10.34 5.38 -22.41
C ASP A 117 11.76 4.77 -22.37
N VAL A 118 12.77 5.60 -22.12
CA VAL A 118 14.15 5.13 -21.96
C VAL A 118 14.66 5.43 -20.55
N LEU A 119 15.11 4.41 -19.83
CA LEU A 119 15.78 4.55 -18.55
C LEU A 119 17.30 4.61 -18.76
N LEU A 120 17.94 5.64 -18.25
CA LEU A 120 19.40 5.80 -18.21
C LEU A 120 19.87 5.62 -16.78
N ILE A 121 20.58 4.53 -16.51
CA ILE A 121 21.13 4.23 -15.19
C ILE A 121 22.64 4.43 -15.23
N TYR A 122 23.17 5.23 -14.31
CA TYR A 122 24.62 5.36 -14.11
C TYR A 122 24.99 5.02 -12.67
N VAL A 123 25.98 4.14 -12.50
CA VAL A 123 26.58 3.81 -11.21
C VAL A 123 28.09 3.91 -11.34
N GLY A 124 28.72 4.74 -10.51
CA GLY A 124 30.18 4.91 -10.57
C GLY A 124 30.65 6.18 -9.87
N HIS A 125 31.89 6.58 -10.14
CA HIS A 125 32.40 7.84 -9.61
C HIS A 125 31.80 9.03 -10.36
N GLY A 126 31.63 10.13 -9.62
CA GLY A 126 31.52 11.46 -10.17
C GLY A 126 32.49 12.40 -9.45
N ASN A 127 33.10 13.30 -10.21
CA ASN A 127 34.16 14.17 -9.72
C ASN A 127 34.07 15.55 -10.40
N THR A 128 34.92 16.49 -10.00
CA THR A 128 35.05 17.81 -10.60
C THR A 128 36.42 17.98 -11.24
N ASP A 129 36.48 18.66 -12.39
CA ASP A 129 37.78 18.98 -13.01
C ASP A 129 38.44 20.20 -12.35
N ALA A 130 39.63 20.59 -12.82
CA ALA A 130 40.37 21.73 -12.29
C ALA A 130 39.61 23.08 -12.39
N LEU A 131 38.56 23.14 -13.21
CA LEU A 131 37.69 24.30 -13.38
C LEU A 131 36.39 24.17 -12.59
N GLY A 132 36.27 23.16 -11.73
CA GLY A 132 35.11 22.89 -10.89
C GLY A 132 33.92 22.30 -11.64
N ARG A 133 34.08 21.84 -12.89
CA ARG A 133 32.98 21.24 -13.65
C ARG A 133 32.82 19.78 -13.28
N ALA A 134 31.60 19.41 -12.91
CA ALA A 134 31.28 18.03 -12.58
C ALA A 134 31.25 17.13 -13.82
N TYR A 135 31.68 15.88 -13.64
CA TYR A 135 31.63 14.83 -14.64
C TYR A 135 31.50 13.45 -13.99
N PHE A 136 31.04 12.48 -14.78
CA PHE A 136 31.07 11.06 -14.46
C PHE A 136 32.27 10.38 -15.10
N THR A 137 32.81 9.35 -14.46
CA THR A 137 33.94 8.58 -15.00
C THR A 137 33.44 7.46 -15.91
N LEU A 138 34.10 7.31 -17.04
CA LEU A 138 33.92 6.20 -17.97
C LEU A 138 35.26 5.52 -18.17
N LEU A 139 35.24 4.31 -18.75
CA LEU A 139 36.49 3.64 -19.07
C LEU A 139 37.28 4.46 -20.11
N GLY A 140 38.40 5.04 -19.66
CA GLY A 140 39.28 5.87 -20.49
C GLY A 140 38.74 7.25 -20.88
N SER A 141 37.62 7.72 -20.29
CA SER A 141 37.03 9.00 -20.65
C SER A 141 36.19 9.61 -19.51
N ARG A 142 35.75 10.85 -19.70
CA ARG A 142 34.83 11.56 -18.80
C ARG A 142 33.52 11.85 -19.51
N LEU A 143 32.43 11.84 -18.76
CA LEU A 143 31.11 12.25 -19.22
C LEU A 143 30.67 13.47 -18.41
N ASP A 144 31.00 14.66 -18.91
CA ASP A 144 30.57 15.92 -18.30
C ASP A 144 29.09 16.20 -18.58
N ARG A 145 28.55 17.27 -17.98
CA ARG A 145 27.16 17.72 -18.18
C ARG A 145 26.79 17.89 -19.65
N ALA A 146 27.64 18.54 -20.45
CA ALA A 146 27.30 18.81 -21.85
C ALA A 146 27.27 17.53 -22.66
N ALA A 147 28.24 16.64 -22.46
CA ALA A 147 28.31 15.34 -23.10
C ALA A 147 27.17 14.43 -22.64
N PHE A 148 26.80 14.42 -21.35
CA PHE A 148 25.67 13.66 -20.83
C PHE A 148 24.38 13.96 -21.61
N TYR A 149 24.05 15.24 -21.79
CA TYR A 149 22.85 15.62 -22.52
C TYR A 149 22.98 15.42 -24.03
N THR A 150 24.05 15.94 -24.65
CA THR A 150 24.21 15.93 -26.11
C THR A 150 24.55 14.56 -26.70
N ARG A 151 25.10 13.63 -25.90
CA ARG A 151 25.49 12.29 -26.34
C ARG A 151 24.56 11.18 -25.84
N LEU A 152 23.93 11.33 -24.67
CA LEU A 152 23.05 10.29 -24.12
C LEU A 152 21.59 10.69 -24.19
N VAL A 153 21.19 11.83 -23.60
CA VAL A 153 19.76 12.15 -23.41
C VAL A 153 19.10 12.59 -24.72
N ASP A 154 19.63 13.64 -25.35
CA ASP A 154 19.01 14.30 -26.50
C ASP A 154 18.93 13.41 -27.75
N PRO A 155 19.94 12.56 -28.06
CA PRO A 155 19.89 11.73 -29.25
C PRO A 155 18.85 10.61 -29.20
N LEU A 156 18.37 10.18 -28.02
CA LEU A 156 17.47 9.03 -27.90
C LEU A 156 16.15 9.23 -28.65
N GLY A 157 15.62 10.47 -28.65
CA GLY A 157 14.36 10.79 -29.30
C GLY A 157 13.13 10.07 -28.71
N ALA A 158 13.24 9.52 -27.49
CA ALA A 158 12.15 8.86 -26.78
C ALA A 158 11.07 9.86 -26.32
N ASP A 159 9.85 9.38 -26.10
CA ASP A 159 8.77 10.25 -25.61
C ASP A 159 9.03 10.71 -24.18
N PHE A 160 9.64 9.84 -23.36
CA PHE A 160 10.15 10.13 -22.02
C PHE A 160 11.53 9.51 -21.79
N VAL A 161 12.36 10.21 -21.02
CA VAL A 161 13.66 9.70 -20.55
C VAL A 161 13.71 9.81 -19.03
N HIS A 162 14.09 8.72 -18.36
CA HIS A 162 14.20 8.65 -16.91
C HIS A 162 15.66 8.40 -16.53
N VAL A 163 16.26 9.33 -15.81
CA VAL A 163 17.65 9.27 -15.40
C VAL A 163 17.74 8.81 -13.95
N VAL A 164 18.51 7.75 -13.69
CA VAL A 164 18.85 7.31 -12.33
C VAL A 164 20.37 7.33 -12.18
N VAL A 165 20.88 8.08 -11.21
CA VAL A 165 22.34 8.21 -11.00
C VAL A 165 22.70 7.96 -9.55
N ASP A 166 23.65 7.04 -9.35
CA ASP A 166 24.31 6.81 -8.07
C ASP A 166 25.79 7.16 -8.21
N ALA A 167 26.11 8.44 -7.94
CA ALA A 167 27.45 8.98 -8.08
C ALA A 167 27.64 10.26 -7.26
N CYS A 168 28.84 10.50 -6.76
CA CYS A 168 29.18 11.79 -6.15
C CYS A 168 29.02 12.94 -7.16
N ARG A 169 28.65 14.15 -6.70
CA ARG A 169 28.48 15.34 -7.55
C ARG A 169 27.46 15.18 -8.69
N ALA A 170 26.50 14.25 -8.58
CA ALA A 170 25.48 14.02 -9.59
C ALA A 170 24.67 15.27 -9.96
N SER A 171 24.38 16.18 -9.01
CA SER A 171 23.66 17.43 -9.30
C SER A 171 24.39 18.32 -10.32
N GLY A 172 25.73 18.29 -10.35
CA GLY A 172 26.53 19.10 -11.28
C GLY A 172 26.47 18.60 -12.73
N VAL A 173 26.16 17.32 -12.95
CA VAL A 173 26.04 16.70 -14.28
C VAL A 173 24.57 16.63 -14.71
N VAL A 174 23.67 16.14 -13.85
CA VAL A 174 22.25 16.00 -14.14
C VAL A 174 21.55 17.36 -14.12
N GLY A 175 21.95 18.27 -13.24
CA GLY A 175 21.27 19.55 -13.04
C GLY A 175 20.03 19.45 -12.15
N SER A 176 19.44 20.60 -11.83
CA SER A 176 18.28 20.72 -10.95
C SER A 176 17.11 21.43 -11.63
N ARG A 177 15.93 21.38 -11.01
CA ARG A 177 14.81 22.30 -11.30
C ARG A 177 14.76 23.33 -10.17
N GLY A 178 14.99 24.61 -10.48
CA GLY A 178 15.18 25.66 -9.47
C GLY A 178 13.88 26.16 -8.80
N LYS A 179 14.04 26.88 -7.68
CA LYS A 179 13.31 28.12 -7.39
C LYS A 179 14.31 29.27 -7.47
N PRO A 180 14.03 30.37 -8.19
CA PRO A 180 14.92 31.51 -8.20
C PRO A 180 14.90 32.21 -6.83
N ASP A 181 16.08 32.51 -6.29
CA ASP A 181 16.20 33.52 -5.25
C ASP A 181 16.26 34.90 -5.94
N VAL A 182 15.37 35.81 -5.55
CA VAL A 182 15.11 37.08 -6.24
C VAL A 182 16.21 38.13 -5.96
N ALA A 183 17.28 37.76 -5.24
CA ALA A 183 18.35 38.68 -4.86
C ALA A 183 19.69 38.48 -5.59
N VAL A 184 19.90 37.41 -6.37
CA VAL A 184 21.21 37.13 -7.02
C VAL A 184 21.05 36.81 -8.52
N LEU A 185 20.31 37.65 -9.23
CA LEU A 185 20.13 37.57 -10.69
C LEU A 185 21.06 38.52 -11.47
N ALA A 186 21.93 39.27 -10.79
CA ALA A 186 22.75 40.32 -11.41
C ALA A 186 24.19 39.88 -11.79
N GLU A 187 24.67 38.69 -11.42
CA GLU A 187 26.02 38.21 -11.81
C GLU A 187 25.95 37.10 -12.88
N LEU A 188 25.81 37.59 -14.11
CA LEU A 188 25.24 36.94 -15.29
C LEU A 188 26.27 36.12 -16.10
N ARG A 189 26.74 34.98 -15.56
CA ARG A 189 27.31 33.87 -16.38
C ARG A 189 26.84 32.47 -15.97
N GLY A 190 26.39 32.28 -14.73
CA GLY A 190 25.93 30.98 -14.21
C GLY A 190 24.41 30.73 -14.27
N VAL A 191 23.61 31.65 -14.80
CA VAL A 191 22.14 31.53 -14.85
C VAL A 191 21.66 30.75 -16.09
N LEU A 192 22.46 30.68 -17.16
CA LEU A 192 22.11 29.94 -18.38
C LEU A 192 22.46 28.44 -18.33
N GLU A 193 23.20 27.99 -17.31
CA GLU A 193 23.67 26.60 -17.22
C GLU A 193 22.86 25.71 -16.26
N ARG A 194 21.92 26.28 -15.51
CA ARG A 194 21.25 25.62 -14.37
C ARG A 194 19.88 25.00 -14.67
N GLU A 195 19.42 24.99 -15.92
CA GLU A 195 18.05 24.58 -16.23
C GLU A 195 17.94 23.49 -17.32
N GLN A 196 18.84 22.50 -17.30
CA GLN A 196 18.81 21.40 -18.29
C GLN A 196 17.52 20.57 -18.22
N LEU A 197 17.01 20.32 -17.02
CA LEU A 197 15.73 19.64 -16.83
C LEU A 197 14.54 20.56 -17.18
N ALA A 198 14.65 21.87 -16.96
CA ALA A 198 13.58 22.81 -17.30
C ALA A 198 13.38 22.92 -18.82
N THR A 199 14.47 22.90 -19.58
CA THR A 199 14.45 22.89 -21.06
C THR A 199 14.04 21.53 -21.64
N ARG A 200 13.96 20.47 -20.81
CA ARG A 200 13.59 19.10 -21.21
C ARG A 200 12.41 18.58 -20.38
N PRO A 201 11.17 18.99 -20.71
CA PRO A 201 10.00 18.63 -19.91
C PRO A 201 9.66 17.13 -19.94
N HIS A 202 10.25 16.38 -20.87
CA HIS A 202 10.10 14.92 -20.99
C HIS A 202 11.13 14.11 -20.19
N VAL A 203 12.08 14.79 -19.54
CA VAL A 203 13.13 14.15 -18.75
C VAL A 203 12.76 14.20 -17.27
N GLY A 204 12.68 13.01 -16.66
CA GLY A 204 12.67 12.84 -15.21
C GLY A 204 14.04 12.38 -14.72
N ALA A 205 14.37 12.69 -13.48
CA ALA A 205 15.64 12.28 -12.88
C ALA A 205 15.49 11.97 -11.39
N THR A 206 16.16 10.92 -10.92
CA THR A 206 16.38 10.68 -9.49
C THR A 206 17.84 10.34 -9.27
N PHE A 207 18.46 10.96 -8.28
CA PHE A 207 19.87 10.75 -8.00
C PHE A 207 20.18 11.02 -6.54
N ALA A 208 21.22 10.37 -6.05
CA ALA A 208 21.83 10.73 -4.78
C ALA A 208 23.20 11.36 -5.01
N GLU A 209 23.59 12.25 -4.12
CA GLU A 209 24.95 12.78 -4.06
C GLU A 209 25.42 12.90 -2.60
N SER A 210 26.73 12.87 -2.40
CA SER A 210 27.36 13.23 -1.13
C SER A 210 28.38 14.35 -1.31
N ASP A 211 28.63 15.03 -0.20
CA ASP A 211 29.71 16.02 -0.09
C ASP A 211 31.02 15.43 0.45
N SER A 212 30.95 14.28 1.12
CA SER A 212 32.08 13.50 1.62
C SER A 212 32.49 12.50 0.55
N GLY A 213 33.71 12.60 0.03
CA GLY A 213 34.28 11.67 -0.95
C GLY A 213 34.50 10.24 -0.44
N GLU A 214 33.72 9.78 0.54
CA GLU A 214 33.70 8.41 1.02
C GLU A 214 32.74 7.56 0.18
N THR A 215 33.12 6.29 -0.02
CA THR A 215 32.42 5.32 -0.85
C THR A 215 31.05 4.94 -0.27
N HIS A 216 29.97 5.20 -1.03
CA HIS A 216 28.56 4.90 -0.64
C HIS A 216 28.15 3.44 -0.85
N GLU A 217 29.12 2.57 -1.08
CA GLU A 217 28.88 1.16 -1.30
C GLU A 217 28.91 0.42 0.02
N TRP A 218 27.95 -0.47 0.22
CA TRP A 218 27.90 -1.30 1.42
C TRP A 218 28.16 -2.76 1.08
N SER A 219 29.20 -3.33 1.69
CA SER A 219 29.58 -4.74 1.50
C SER A 219 28.46 -5.75 1.75
N ARG A 220 27.52 -5.44 2.65
CA ARG A 220 26.35 -6.29 2.91
C ARG A 220 25.35 -6.30 1.74
N LEU A 221 25.23 -5.17 1.04
CA LEU A 221 24.36 -5.06 -0.13
C LEU A 221 25.08 -5.43 -1.43
N ARG A 222 26.43 -5.37 -1.43
CA ARG A 222 27.27 -5.45 -2.63
C ARG A 222 26.79 -4.49 -3.73
N ALA A 223 26.48 -3.26 -3.31
CA ALA A 223 25.85 -2.23 -4.14
C ALA A 223 25.97 -0.86 -3.46
N GLY A 224 25.69 0.21 -4.22
CA GLY A 224 25.40 1.53 -3.67
C GLY A 224 24.12 1.50 -2.82
N VAL A 225 24.14 2.18 -1.67
CA VAL A 225 22.97 2.23 -0.76
C VAL A 225 21.75 2.85 -1.46
N PHE A 226 21.95 3.93 -2.23
CA PHE A 226 20.88 4.56 -3.00
C PHE A 226 20.33 3.63 -4.07
N SER A 227 21.20 3.04 -4.90
CA SER A 227 20.82 2.07 -5.92
C SER A 227 20.00 0.90 -5.38
N HIS A 228 20.40 0.33 -4.23
CA HIS A 228 19.63 -0.75 -3.58
C HIS A 228 18.22 -0.31 -3.16
N VAL A 229 18.09 0.87 -2.56
CA VAL A 229 16.79 1.40 -2.13
C VAL A 229 15.92 1.68 -3.36
N VAL A 230 16.46 2.32 -4.41
CA VAL A 230 15.70 2.59 -5.63
C VAL A 230 15.21 1.29 -6.27
N ARG A 231 16.07 0.28 -6.43
CA ARG A 231 15.65 -1.03 -6.96
C ARG A 231 14.59 -1.69 -6.10
N SER A 232 14.73 -1.65 -4.77
CA SER A 232 13.72 -2.18 -3.85
C SER A 232 12.36 -1.48 -4.05
N GLY A 233 12.39 -0.16 -4.28
CA GLY A 233 11.21 0.64 -4.61
C GLY A 233 10.58 0.23 -5.94
N LEU A 234 11.36 0.20 -7.03
CA LEU A 234 10.91 -0.17 -8.38
C LEU A 234 10.38 -1.60 -8.47
N MET A 235 10.90 -2.53 -7.66
CA MET A 235 10.37 -3.89 -7.55
C MET A 235 9.04 -3.98 -6.82
N GLY A 236 8.44 -2.87 -6.40
CA GLY A 236 7.13 -2.80 -5.75
C GLY A 236 7.18 -2.38 -4.29
N GLY A 237 8.35 -2.11 -3.72
CA GLY A 237 8.46 -1.56 -2.36
C GLY A 237 7.90 -0.14 -2.23
N ALA A 238 7.92 0.64 -3.34
CA ALA A 238 7.42 2.00 -3.39
C ALA A 238 5.97 2.13 -3.85
N ASP A 239 5.40 1.07 -4.46
CA ASP A 239 4.02 1.00 -4.95
C ASP A 239 3.04 1.12 -3.78
N VAL A 240 2.68 2.35 -3.44
CA VAL A 240 1.94 2.67 -2.21
C VAL A 240 0.45 2.49 -2.42
N ASN A 241 -0.01 2.70 -3.66
CA ASN A 241 -1.40 2.58 -4.04
C ASN A 241 -1.77 1.16 -4.52
N GLY A 242 -0.79 0.29 -4.78
CA GLY A 242 -0.99 -1.11 -5.15
C GLY A 242 -1.47 -1.31 -6.58
N ASP A 243 -1.32 -0.32 -7.46
CA ASP A 243 -1.72 -0.43 -8.87
C ASP A 243 -0.68 -1.17 -9.72
N GLY A 244 0.48 -1.44 -9.15
CA GLY A 244 1.56 -2.15 -9.78
C GLY A 244 2.45 -1.28 -10.67
N ALA A 245 2.27 0.03 -10.70
CA ALA A 245 3.21 0.98 -11.21
C ALA A 245 4.00 1.62 -10.08
N VAL A 246 5.11 2.27 -10.43
CA VAL A 246 5.88 3.09 -9.49
C VAL A 246 6.11 4.45 -10.12
N GLU A 247 5.46 5.46 -9.57
CA GLU A 247 5.61 6.86 -9.98
C GLU A 247 6.77 7.55 -9.24
N TYR A 248 7.18 8.73 -9.73
CA TYR A 248 8.26 9.51 -9.10
C TYR A 248 7.93 9.94 -7.66
N SER A 249 6.66 10.27 -7.40
CA SER A 249 6.21 10.70 -6.08
C SER A 249 6.35 9.57 -5.06
N GLU A 250 5.98 8.35 -5.46
CA GLU A 250 6.10 7.13 -4.67
C GLU A 250 7.55 6.77 -4.39
N LEU A 251 8.36 6.72 -5.46
CA LEU A 251 9.77 6.38 -5.34
C LEU A 251 10.51 7.38 -4.44
N ALA A 252 10.25 8.68 -4.61
CA ALA A 252 10.89 9.72 -3.81
C ALA A 252 10.50 9.62 -2.32
N ALA A 253 9.21 9.40 -2.03
CA ALA A 253 8.73 9.20 -0.67
C ALA A 253 9.33 7.92 -0.04
N PHE A 254 9.36 6.82 -0.79
CA PHE A 254 9.95 5.55 -0.34
C PHE A 254 11.43 5.68 -0.04
N VAL A 255 12.20 6.31 -0.93
CA VAL A 255 13.64 6.52 -0.74
C VAL A 255 13.89 7.41 0.48
N THR A 256 13.08 8.46 0.64
CA THR A 256 13.18 9.36 1.80
C THR A 256 12.91 8.60 3.10
N ALA A 257 11.82 7.82 3.19
CA ALA A 257 11.51 6.99 4.36
C ALA A 257 12.63 5.99 4.67
N SER A 258 13.19 5.37 3.63
CA SER A 258 14.18 4.32 3.76
C SER A 258 15.54 4.83 4.26
N LEU A 259 15.88 6.09 3.99
CA LEU A 259 17.17 6.68 4.32
C LEU A 259 17.13 7.69 5.50
N GLN A 260 15.95 8.13 5.94
CA GLN A 260 15.79 9.23 6.91
C GLN A 260 16.55 9.05 8.24
N GLU A 261 16.64 7.84 8.77
CA GLU A 261 17.32 7.56 10.05
C GLU A 261 18.76 7.06 9.90
N VAL A 262 19.32 7.12 8.69
CA VAL A 262 20.76 6.90 8.48
C VAL A 262 21.50 8.14 9.01
N LYS A 263 21.64 8.22 10.35
CA LYS A 263 22.24 9.34 11.10
C LYS A 263 23.70 9.11 11.50
N ALA A 264 24.24 7.92 11.29
CA ALA A 264 25.64 7.61 11.61
C ALA A 264 26.57 7.96 10.43
N VAL A 265 27.51 8.85 10.73
CA VAL A 265 28.50 9.57 9.91
C VAL A 265 29.38 8.68 9.02
N PRO A 266 29.87 9.13 7.84
CA PRO A 266 29.66 10.43 7.17
C PRO A 266 28.91 10.28 5.84
N ILE A 267 27.79 9.56 5.81
CA ILE A 267 26.97 9.41 4.60
C ILE A 267 25.76 10.34 4.73
N ARG A 268 25.95 11.65 4.51
CA ARG A 268 24.81 12.54 4.21
C ARG A 268 24.53 12.41 2.72
N LEU A 269 23.66 11.45 2.38
CA LEU A 269 23.12 11.35 1.04
C LEU A 269 22.05 12.43 0.88
N SER A 270 22.30 13.37 -0.02
CA SER A 270 21.27 14.27 -0.54
C SER A 270 20.61 13.57 -1.70
N VAL A 271 19.36 13.14 -1.51
CA VAL A 271 18.55 12.52 -2.57
C VAL A 271 17.72 13.59 -3.24
N HIS A 272 17.77 13.62 -4.56
CA HIS A 272 16.99 14.51 -5.41
C HIS A 272 16.12 13.69 -6.35
N ALA A 273 14.88 14.15 -6.57
CA ALA A 273 13.96 13.52 -7.49
C ALA A 273 13.14 14.60 -8.22
N TYR A 274 13.03 14.45 -9.53
CA TYR A 274 12.32 15.37 -10.42
C TYR A 274 11.51 14.55 -11.42
N ALA A 275 10.19 14.61 -11.34
CA ALA A 275 9.33 14.01 -12.36
C ALA A 275 9.45 14.76 -13.71
N PRO A 276 9.18 14.10 -14.85
CA PRO A 276 9.00 14.79 -16.13
C PRO A 276 7.87 15.82 -16.02
N SER A 277 8.13 17.09 -16.28
CA SER A 277 7.10 18.13 -16.14
C SER A 277 6.00 18.07 -17.20
N ARG A 278 6.26 17.40 -18.34
CA ARG A 278 5.26 17.15 -19.39
C ARG A 278 4.15 16.21 -18.91
N GLU A 279 4.51 15.22 -18.09
CA GLU A 279 3.59 14.23 -17.53
C GLU A 279 4.10 13.82 -16.13
N PRO A 280 3.78 14.61 -15.08
CA PRO A 280 4.37 14.42 -13.74
C PRO A 280 4.06 13.08 -13.09
N ARG A 281 3.01 12.40 -13.55
CA ARG A 281 2.57 11.08 -13.10
C ARG A 281 3.03 9.93 -14.01
N ARG A 282 3.95 10.20 -14.95
CA ARG A 282 4.51 9.14 -15.79
C ARG A 282 5.25 8.12 -14.92
N PRO A 283 4.84 6.83 -14.90
CA PRO A 283 5.49 5.83 -14.05
C PRO A 283 6.88 5.47 -14.59
N LEU A 284 7.85 5.26 -13.69
CA LEU A 284 9.19 4.79 -14.06
C LEU A 284 9.14 3.34 -14.57
N VAL A 285 8.29 2.53 -13.92
CA VAL A 285 7.99 1.13 -14.26
C VAL A 285 6.51 0.86 -13.98
N ASP A 286 5.91 -0.07 -14.71
CA ASP A 286 4.51 -0.49 -14.53
C ASP A 286 4.41 -2.00 -14.24
N SER A 287 3.27 -2.61 -14.56
CA SER A 287 3.01 -4.02 -14.34
C SER A 287 4.08 -4.88 -15.00
N ALA A 288 4.91 -5.51 -14.16
CA ALA A 288 5.95 -6.41 -14.63
C ALA A 288 5.36 -7.63 -15.36
N PRO A 289 6.09 -8.23 -16.33
CA PRO A 289 5.71 -9.51 -16.91
C PRO A 289 5.47 -10.58 -15.84
N ARG A 290 4.68 -11.60 -16.18
CA ARG A 290 4.47 -12.76 -15.30
C ARG A 290 5.82 -13.36 -14.91
N GLY A 291 6.00 -13.62 -13.62
CA GLY A 291 7.25 -14.12 -13.07
C GLY A 291 7.22 -14.20 -11.55
N PRO A 292 8.38 -14.45 -10.92
CA PRO A 292 8.49 -14.56 -9.48
C PRO A 292 8.02 -13.27 -8.78
N SER A 293 7.03 -13.39 -7.92
CA SER A 293 6.49 -12.29 -7.13
C SER A 293 6.27 -12.77 -5.69
N LEU A 294 6.77 -12.03 -4.71
CA LEU A 294 6.54 -12.29 -3.29
C LEU A 294 5.44 -11.37 -2.77
N LEU A 295 4.31 -11.95 -2.37
CA LEU A 295 3.25 -11.22 -1.68
C LEU A 295 3.54 -11.18 -0.18
N LEU A 296 3.71 -9.97 0.36
CA LEU A 296 3.89 -9.72 1.77
C LEU A 296 2.53 -9.32 2.39
N PRO A 297 1.85 -10.23 3.12
CA PRO A 297 0.50 -10.00 3.62
C PRO A 297 0.49 -9.03 4.80
N ALA A 298 -0.64 -8.34 5.01
CA ALA A 298 -0.95 -7.54 6.20
C ALA A 298 -0.63 -8.29 7.53
N GLY A 299 -0.27 -7.55 8.58
CA GLY A 299 0.00 -8.12 9.92
C GLY A 299 1.46 -8.46 10.26
N LEU A 300 2.42 -8.22 9.35
CA LEU A 300 3.87 -8.28 9.63
C LEU A 300 4.39 -6.90 10.05
N GLU A 301 3.76 -6.32 11.08
CA GLU A 301 3.95 -4.93 11.45
C GLU A 301 5.38 -4.63 11.88
N HIS A 302 5.94 -3.51 11.42
CA HIS A 302 7.23 -2.96 11.86
C HIS A 302 8.46 -3.87 11.62
N ALA A 303 8.28 -5.04 11.03
CA ALA A 303 9.38 -5.89 10.61
C ALA A 303 10.01 -5.29 9.35
N ARG A 304 11.28 -4.88 9.45
CA ARG A 304 12.13 -4.76 8.27
C ARG A 304 12.20 -6.16 7.65
N ILE A 305 11.73 -6.28 6.42
CA ILE A 305 11.79 -7.51 5.65
C ILE A 305 12.89 -7.37 4.62
N SER A 306 13.68 -8.42 4.49
CA SER A 306 14.76 -8.49 3.55
C SER A 306 14.66 -9.76 2.74
N VAL A 307 14.83 -9.65 1.43
CA VAL A 307 14.86 -10.78 0.51
C VAL A 307 16.28 -10.94 0.00
N GLU A 308 16.85 -12.12 0.21
CA GLU A 308 18.16 -12.54 -0.29
C GLU A 308 18.00 -13.76 -1.21
N ASP A 309 18.94 -13.99 -2.12
CA ASP A 309 19.02 -15.24 -2.89
C ASP A 309 19.83 -16.34 -2.17
N GLU A 310 19.99 -17.50 -2.82
CA GLU A 310 20.81 -18.60 -2.30
C GLU A 310 22.29 -18.23 -2.04
N GLY A 311 22.83 -17.26 -2.78
CA GLY A 311 24.19 -16.75 -2.60
C GLY A 311 24.32 -15.74 -1.47
N GLY A 312 23.21 -15.37 -0.82
CA GLY A 312 23.16 -14.32 0.19
C GLY A 312 23.20 -12.91 -0.40
N ARG A 313 23.04 -12.75 -1.72
CA ARG A 313 22.95 -11.45 -2.38
C ARG A 313 21.61 -10.83 -2.00
N ARG A 314 21.65 -9.60 -1.48
CA ARG A 314 20.45 -8.88 -1.05
C ARG A 314 19.72 -8.35 -2.28
N LEU A 315 18.50 -8.83 -2.53
CA LEU A 315 17.69 -8.41 -3.68
C LEU A 315 16.86 -7.17 -3.33
N ALA A 316 16.09 -7.24 -2.24
CA ALA A 316 15.17 -6.18 -1.85
C ALA A 316 15.12 -6.04 -0.33
N ASP A 317 14.88 -4.82 0.14
CA ASP A 317 14.50 -4.53 1.51
C ASP A 317 13.23 -3.67 1.52
N VAL A 318 12.30 -3.97 2.42
CA VAL A 318 11.11 -3.13 2.65
C VAL A 318 10.79 -3.05 4.13
N ARG A 319 10.16 -1.96 4.53
CA ARG A 319 9.50 -1.84 5.83
C ARG A 319 8.19 -1.10 5.63
N ARG A 320 7.12 -1.67 6.18
CA ARG A 320 5.74 -1.30 5.89
C ARG A 320 4.90 -1.26 7.16
N ALA A 321 3.78 -0.55 7.09
CA ALA A 321 2.75 -0.59 8.12
C ALA A 321 1.87 -1.84 8.00
N GLY A 322 1.23 -2.21 9.11
CA GLY A 322 0.50 -3.47 9.25
C GLY A 322 -0.66 -3.69 8.28
N HIS A 323 -1.24 -2.62 7.74
CA HIS A 323 -2.44 -2.66 6.91
C HIS A 323 -2.17 -2.75 5.40
N GLN A 324 -0.93 -2.51 4.96
CA GLN A 324 -0.59 -2.46 3.54
C GLN A 324 -0.06 -3.80 3.04
N THR A 325 -0.56 -4.29 1.90
CA THR A 325 0.03 -5.43 1.19
C THR A 325 1.10 -4.94 0.24
N VAL A 326 2.24 -5.62 0.16
CA VAL A 326 3.33 -5.29 -0.77
C VAL A 326 3.61 -6.49 -1.66
N ALA A 327 3.68 -6.27 -2.97
CA ALA A 327 4.04 -7.28 -3.95
C ALA A 327 5.43 -6.98 -4.53
N LEU A 328 6.43 -7.78 -4.13
CA LEU A 328 7.80 -7.62 -4.64
C LEU A 328 8.02 -8.48 -5.90
N ARG A 329 8.35 -7.86 -7.02
CA ARG A 329 8.69 -8.54 -8.29
C ARG A 329 10.17 -8.85 -8.30
N LEU A 330 10.52 -10.09 -7.97
CA LEU A 330 11.90 -10.48 -7.75
C LEU A 330 12.50 -11.08 -9.04
N PRO A 331 13.78 -10.81 -9.35
CA PRO A 331 14.51 -11.56 -10.37
C PRO A 331 14.46 -13.07 -10.09
N PRO A 332 14.42 -13.92 -11.13
CA PRO A 332 14.36 -15.37 -10.95
C PRO A 332 15.62 -15.88 -10.24
N ARG A 333 15.41 -16.72 -9.23
CA ARG A 333 16.44 -17.42 -8.43
C ARG A 333 15.96 -18.84 -8.14
N GLU A 334 16.89 -19.72 -7.75
CA GLU A 334 16.51 -21.06 -7.32
C GLU A 334 15.75 -21.02 -5.99
N SER A 335 16.22 -20.18 -5.06
CA SER A 335 15.53 -19.96 -3.80
C SER A 335 15.73 -18.54 -3.26
N TYR A 336 14.80 -18.15 -2.41
CA TYR A 336 14.75 -16.86 -1.76
C TYR A 336 14.75 -17.05 -0.25
N TRP A 337 15.53 -16.24 0.45
CA TRP A 337 15.52 -16.13 1.90
C TRP A 337 14.81 -14.85 2.30
N VAL A 338 13.65 -14.99 2.92
CA VAL A 338 12.92 -13.86 3.52
C VAL A 338 13.31 -13.78 4.98
N ARG A 339 13.91 -12.65 5.37
CA ARG A 339 14.46 -12.42 6.71
C ARG A 339 13.82 -11.22 7.37
N THR A 340 13.52 -11.35 8.64
CA THR A 340 13.27 -10.25 9.58
C THR A 340 14.45 -10.18 10.58
N PRO A 341 14.49 -9.20 11.50
CA PRO A 341 15.53 -9.16 12.52
C PRO A 341 15.59 -10.44 13.40
N THR A 342 14.46 -11.12 13.60
CA THR A 342 14.33 -12.22 14.56
C THR A 342 13.95 -13.57 13.93
N ALA A 343 13.56 -13.59 12.65
CA ALA A 343 13.06 -14.78 12.00
C ALA A 343 13.42 -14.85 10.51
N GLU A 344 13.36 -16.03 9.93
CA GLU A 344 13.63 -16.26 8.51
C GLU A 344 12.78 -17.40 7.93
N ALA A 345 12.55 -17.36 6.63
CA ALA A 345 12.04 -18.50 5.87
C ALA A 345 12.75 -18.62 4.52
N ARG A 346 12.89 -19.86 4.07
CA ARG A 346 13.35 -20.18 2.71
C ARG A 346 12.14 -20.48 1.84
N LEU A 347 12.13 -19.91 0.64
CA LEU A 347 11.14 -20.09 -0.40
C LEU A 347 11.82 -20.60 -1.66
N THR A 348 11.29 -21.65 -2.28
CA THR A 348 11.67 -22.01 -3.66
C THR A 348 10.91 -21.13 -4.65
N LEU A 349 11.38 -21.07 -5.90
CA LEU A 349 10.69 -20.35 -6.97
C LEU A 349 9.20 -20.73 -7.10
N ALA A 350 8.88 -22.02 -6.95
CA ALA A 350 7.50 -22.52 -7.04
C ALA A 350 6.58 -22.03 -5.91
N GLN A 351 7.15 -21.70 -4.74
CA GLN A 351 6.40 -21.31 -3.55
C GLN A 351 6.16 -19.81 -3.44
N LEU A 352 6.80 -18.98 -4.28
CA LEU A 352 6.65 -17.51 -4.22
C LEU A 352 5.19 -17.06 -4.42
N GLY A 353 4.42 -17.78 -5.24
CA GLY A 353 3.01 -17.48 -5.52
C GLY A 353 2.05 -17.84 -4.39
N ASP A 354 2.48 -18.66 -3.42
CA ASP A 354 1.62 -19.16 -2.33
C ASP A 354 1.56 -18.20 -1.13
N GLY A 355 2.24 -17.05 -1.21
CA GLY A 355 2.34 -16.07 -0.14
C GLY A 355 3.50 -16.34 0.83
N LEU A 356 3.61 -15.53 1.89
CA LEU A 356 4.70 -15.66 2.84
C LEU A 356 4.48 -16.86 3.78
N PRO A 357 5.44 -17.82 3.86
CA PRO A 357 5.34 -18.97 4.75
C PRO A 357 5.66 -18.56 6.19
N ARG A 358 5.42 -19.48 7.14
CA ARG A 358 5.78 -19.26 8.54
C ARG A 358 7.28 -19.00 8.69
N LEU A 359 7.62 -17.87 9.30
CA LEU A 359 9.00 -17.53 9.63
C LEU A 359 9.47 -18.32 10.86
N ASN A 360 10.67 -18.89 10.79
CA ASN A 360 11.32 -19.62 11.87
C ASN A 360 12.25 -18.68 12.66
N PRO A 361 12.33 -18.80 14.00
CA PRO A 361 13.26 -18.02 14.80
C PRO A 361 14.71 -18.20 14.35
N ARG A 362 15.48 -17.11 14.37
CA ARG A 362 16.87 -17.09 13.93
C ARG A 362 17.81 -16.96 15.12
N GLU A 363 18.90 -17.73 15.11
CA GLU A 363 19.99 -17.54 16.07
C GLU A 363 20.73 -16.23 15.76
N LEU A 364 20.65 -15.27 16.70
CA LEU A 364 21.30 -13.97 16.61
C LEU A 364 22.81 -14.14 16.78
N ARG A 365 23.61 -13.75 15.78
CA ARG A 365 25.05 -13.50 15.95
C ARG A 365 25.28 -11.99 15.97
N GLU A 366 25.64 -11.45 17.14
CA GLU A 366 26.09 -10.06 17.27
C GLU A 366 27.41 -9.85 16.52
N ARG A 367 27.53 -8.72 15.79
CA ARG A 367 28.75 -8.25 15.12
C ARG A 367 28.81 -6.71 15.14
N GLY A 368 30.00 -6.17 14.82
CA GLY A 368 30.53 -4.89 15.28
C GLY A 368 29.76 -3.58 14.95
N PRO A 369 30.17 -2.46 15.58
CA PRO A 369 29.34 -1.27 15.81
C PRO A 369 29.03 -0.36 14.60
N ALA A 370 29.84 -0.36 13.53
CA ALA A 370 29.62 0.49 12.35
C ALA A 370 28.59 -0.11 11.37
N GLU A 371 28.69 -1.41 11.08
CA GLU A 371 27.69 -2.15 10.30
C GLU A 371 26.30 -2.13 10.98
N ASP A 372 26.32 -2.04 12.30
CA ASP A 372 25.17 -1.94 13.19
C ASP A 372 24.36 -0.65 12.99
N ALA A 373 25.03 0.48 12.67
CA ALA A 373 24.37 1.78 12.57
C ALA A 373 23.64 1.97 11.23
N LEU A 374 24.26 1.59 10.11
CA LEU A 374 23.60 1.57 8.79
C LEU A 374 22.49 0.50 8.77
N ARG A 375 22.69 -0.66 9.44
CA ARG A 375 21.62 -1.66 9.62
C ARG A 375 20.44 -1.11 10.42
N ARG A 376 20.68 -0.32 11.48
CA ARG A 376 19.63 0.29 12.31
C ARG A 376 18.90 1.42 11.59
N GLY A 377 19.61 2.24 10.79
CA GLY A 377 19.05 3.41 10.11
C GLY A 377 18.36 3.11 8.78
N LEU A 378 18.86 2.15 8.00
CA LEU A 378 18.29 1.80 6.71
C LEU A 378 16.97 1.04 6.87
N PHE A 379 15.90 1.54 6.23
CA PHE A 379 14.52 1.08 6.43
C PHE A 379 14.10 1.14 7.91
N ALA A 380 14.51 2.18 8.64
CA ALA A 380 14.08 2.38 10.03
C ALA A 380 12.64 2.90 10.14
N ILE A 381 12.19 3.66 9.13
CA ILE A 381 10.84 4.22 9.09
C ILE A 381 9.98 3.32 8.19
N PRO A 382 8.78 2.91 8.62
CA PRO A 382 7.84 2.24 7.73
C PRO A 382 7.39 3.21 6.63
N PHE A 383 7.44 2.74 5.39
CA PHE A 383 6.79 3.43 4.29
C PHE A 383 5.35 2.92 4.18
N ASP A 384 4.39 3.83 4.29
CA ASP A 384 2.96 3.57 4.16
C ASP A 384 2.23 4.77 3.54
N ARG A 385 0.92 4.63 3.36
CA ARG A 385 0.06 5.69 2.81
C ARG A 385 0.15 6.98 3.61
N GLY A 386 0.18 6.92 4.95
CA GLY A 386 0.25 8.10 5.80
C GLY A 386 1.55 8.86 5.62
N TYR A 387 2.68 8.15 5.59
CA TYR A 387 3.99 8.75 5.28
C TYR A 387 3.99 9.38 3.88
N TYR A 388 3.47 8.66 2.89
CA TYR A 388 3.37 9.15 1.51
C TYR A 388 2.55 10.44 1.41
N GLU A 389 1.34 10.47 1.97
CA GLU A 389 0.45 11.64 1.94
C GLU A 389 1.11 12.85 2.61
N GLN A 390 1.81 12.65 3.74
CA GLN A 390 2.56 13.72 4.41
C GLN A 390 3.76 14.21 3.56
N TYR A 391 4.51 13.29 2.95
CA TYR A 391 5.63 13.63 2.08
C TYR A 391 5.16 14.46 0.89
N VAL A 392 4.14 13.99 0.17
CA VAL A 392 3.63 14.68 -1.01
C VAL A 392 3.07 16.05 -0.67
N ALA A 393 2.35 16.19 0.45
CA ALA A 393 1.80 17.47 0.91
C ALA A 393 2.86 18.56 1.18
N THR A 394 4.11 18.17 1.41
CA THR A 394 5.23 19.10 1.64
C THR A 394 6.20 19.21 0.45
N SER A 395 5.98 18.41 -0.60
CA SER A 395 6.81 18.35 -1.80
C SER A 395 6.15 19.06 -2.99
N SER A 396 6.82 19.08 -4.15
CA SER A 396 6.23 19.55 -5.42
C SER A 396 5.68 18.43 -6.30
N PHE A 397 5.55 17.21 -5.80
CA PHE A 397 5.04 16.08 -6.57
C PHE A 397 3.51 16.12 -6.71
N VAL A 398 3.02 15.58 -7.84
CA VAL A 398 1.60 15.26 -7.99
C VAL A 398 1.35 13.92 -7.29
N PRO A 399 0.36 13.83 -6.38
CA PRO A 399 0.04 12.57 -5.71
C PRO A 399 -0.49 11.53 -6.69
N VAL A 400 -0.21 10.26 -6.40
CA VAL A 400 -0.83 9.13 -7.07
C VAL A 400 -2.29 9.04 -6.69
N ASP A 401 -3.09 8.52 -7.60
CA ASP A 401 -4.44 8.11 -7.24
C ASP A 401 -4.30 6.83 -6.43
N PHE A 402 -4.71 6.88 -5.17
CA PHE A 402 -5.05 5.64 -4.50
C PHE A 402 -6.27 5.11 -5.23
N PRO A 403 -6.24 3.87 -5.77
CA PRO A 403 -7.49 3.23 -6.14
C PRO A 403 -8.37 3.43 -4.93
N HIS A 404 -9.58 3.98 -5.13
CA HIS A 404 -10.54 4.10 -4.04
C HIS A 404 -10.44 2.79 -3.31
N GLU A 405 -9.92 2.83 -2.08
CA GLU A 405 -9.86 1.63 -1.30
C GLU A 405 -11.30 1.11 -1.40
N ALA A 406 -11.49 -0.07 -1.98
CA ALA A 406 -12.43 -0.96 -1.34
C ALA A 406 -11.92 -0.94 0.10
N GLY A 407 -12.56 -0.12 0.94
CA GLY A 407 -11.91 0.62 2.01
C GLY A 407 -10.87 -0.20 2.77
N VAL A 408 -10.09 0.46 3.63
CA VAL A 408 -10.33 0.08 5.02
C VAL A 408 -11.84 -0.04 5.16
N LEU A 409 -12.33 -1.29 5.21
CA LEU A 409 -13.70 -1.56 5.59
C LEU A 409 -13.78 -1.10 7.06
N LEU A 410 -13.83 0.22 7.30
CA LEU A 410 -15.06 0.75 7.85
C LEU A 410 -16.11 0.12 6.96
N PRO A 411 -16.82 -0.91 7.44
CA PRO A 411 -17.68 -1.72 6.59
C PRO A 411 -18.46 -0.73 5.75
N GLN A 412 -18.20 -0.73 4.44
CA GLN A 412 -19.13 -0.13 3.50
C GLN A 412 -20.44 -0.77 3.95
N PRO A 413 -21.45 0.02 4.40
CA PRO A 413 -22.70 -0.58 4.79
C PRO A 413 -23.07 -1.43 3.59
N ALA A 414 -23.02 -2.76 3.79
CA ALA A 414 -23.43 -3.71 2.79
C ALA A 414 -24.75 -3.14 2.30
N GLU A 415 -24.92 -2.99 0.98
CA GLU A 415 -26.21 -2.57 0.44
C GLU A 415 -27.27 -3.26 1.28
N PRO A 416 -28.13 -2.51 1.99
CA PRO A 416 -28.94 -3.07 3.06
C PRO A 416 -29.85 -4.10 2.42
N THR A 417 -29.37 -5.34 2.40
CA THR A 417 -30.14 -6.51 2.09
C THR A 417 -31.05 -6.57 3.29
N SER A 418 -32.27 -6.08 3.11
CA SER A 418 -33.29 -6.10 4.14
C SER A 418 -33.52 -7.57 4.49
N VAL A 419 -32.86 -8.06 5.53
CA VAL A 419 -33.06 -9.42 6.00
C VAL A 419 -34.28 -9.36 6.92
N LEU A 420 -35.35 -10.02 6.50
CA LEU A 420 -36.43 -10.37 7.39
C LEU A 420 -35.94 -11.52 8.25
N ALA A 421 -35.81 -11.32 9.56
CA ALA A 421 -35.39 -12.36 10.49
C ALA A 421 -36.52 -12.67 11.48
N TRP A 422 -36.81 -13.95 11.65
CA TRP A 422 -37.76 -14.44 12.65
C TRP A 422 -37.00 -14.98 13.84
N GLU A 423 -37.29 -14.48 15.04
CA GLU A 423 -36.72 -14.96 16.29
C GLU A 423 -37.80 -15.56 17.19
N ALA A 424 -37.50 -16.70 17.82
CA ALA A 424 -38.35 -17.33 18.82
C ALA A 424 -37.50 -17.76 20.02
N GLY A 425 -37.97 -17.49 21.24
CA GLY A 425 -37.16 -17.62 22.44
C GLY A 425 -37.93 -17.72 23.74
N LEU A 426 -37.17 -17.70 24.83
CA LEU A 426 -37.68 -17.68 26.19
C LEU A 426 -37.32 -16.37 26.87
N VAL A 427 -38.30 -15.78 27.54
CA VAL A 427 -38.19 -14.54 28.30
C VAL A 427 -38.37 -14.88 29.77
N THR A 428 -37.47 -14.39 30.62
CA THR A 428 -37.62 -14.46 32.08
C THR A 428 -37.41 -13.08 32.67
N GLN A 429 -38.35 -12.64 33.51
CA GLN A 429 -38.32 -11.29 34.08
C GLN A 429 -38.90 -11.26 35.48
N ARG A 430 -38.61 -10.18 36.21
CA ARG A 430 -39.26 -9.88 37.48
C ARG A 430 -40.77 -9.82 37.28
N ALA A 431 -41.53 -10.43 38.18
CA ALA A 431 -42.99 -10.38 38.10
C ALA A 431 -43.46 -8.92 38.32
N PRO A 432 -44.35 -8.41 37.45
CA PRO A 432 -45.02 -7.13 37.69
C PRO A 432 -45.70 -7.12 39.06
N LEU A 433 -45.74 -5.95 39.69
CA LEU A 433 -46.43 -5.73 40.98
C LEU A 433 -45.87 -6.56 42.16
N GLY A 434 -44.74 -7.27 41.98
CA GLY A 434 -44.09 -8.05 43.04
C GLY A 434 -44.83 -9.31 43.49
N LEU A 435 -45.82 -9.79 42.73
CA LEU A 435 -46.68 -10.92 43.10
C LEU A 435 -46.00 -12.30 43.05
N SER A 436 -44.85 -12.40 42.37
CA SER A 436 -44.02 -13.62 42.24
C SER A 436 -42.54 -13.20 42.17
N PRO A 437 -41.57 -14.07 42.55
CA PRO A 437 -40.15 -13.76 42.34
C PRO A 437 -39.80 -13.53 40.87
N PHE A 438 -40.40 -14.28 39.94
CA PHE A 438 -40.23 -14.09 38.50
C PHE A 438 -41.42 -14.64 37.70
N VAL A 439 -41.51 -14.23 36.43
CA VAL A 439 -42.38 -14.81 35.41
C VAL A 439 -41.54 -15.23 34.22
N THR A 440 -41.99 -16.25 33.51
CA THR A 440 -41.28 -16.78 32.34
C THR A 440 -42.26 -17.22 31.26
N GLY A 441 -41.82 -17.29 30.01
CA GLY A 441 -42.63 -17.78 28.90
C GLY A 441 -42.04 -17.45 27.53
N PRO A 442 -42.73 -17.84 26.45
CA PRO A 442 -42.25 -17.66 25.10
C PRO A 442 -42.27 -16.19 24.63
N GLY A 443 -41.29 -15.85 23.80
CA GLY A 443 -41.22 -14.60 23.05
C GLY A 443 -40.99 -14.88 21.56
N VAL A 444 -41.57 -14.04 20.71
CA VAL A 444 -41.32 -14.03 19.27
C VAL A 444 -41.02 -12.60 18.81
N ALA A 445 -40.09 -12.45 17.88
CA ALA A 445 -39.79 -11.17 17.28
C ALA A 445 -39.63 -11.30 15.77
N LEU A 446 -40.19 -10.32 15.06
CA LEU A 446 -39.94 -10.10 13.65
C LEU A 446 -39.05 -8.88 13.52
N ARG A 447 -37.87 -9.05 12.94
CA ARG A 447 -36.88 -7.99 12.79
C ARG A 447 -36.64 -7.71 11.31
N PHE A 448 -36.63 -6.43 10.97
CA PHE A 448 -36.40 -5.94 9.62
C PHE A 448 -35.35 -4.83 9.67
N GLY A 449 -34.45 -4.83 8.70
CA GLY A 449 -33.34 -3.90 8.62
C GLY A 449 -32.02 -4.62 8.31
N GLY A 450 -30.95 -3.85 8.29
CA GLY A 450 -29.59 -4.31 8.09
C GLY A 450 -28.67 -3.50 9.00
N ALA A 451 -27.60 -4.11 9.50
CA ALA A 451 -26.67 -3.42 10.37
C ALA A 451 -26.20 -2.08 9.72
N PRO A 452 -26.22 -0.96 10.46
CA PRO A 452 -26.35 -0.91 11.91
C PRO A 452 -27.78 -0.80 12.45
N TYR A 453 -28.81 -0.56 11.62
CA TYR A 453 -30.16 -0.25 12.11
C TYR A 453 -31.07 -1.48 12.11
N THR A 454 -31.71 -1.71 13.26
CA THR A 454 -32.69 -2.77 13.44
C THR A 454 -34.03 -2.19 13.87
N PHE A 455 -35.08 -2.58 13.19
CA PHE A 455 -36.46 -2.28 13.53
C PHE A 455 -37.22 -3.60 13.67
N GLY A 456 -38.30 -3.61 14.43
CA GLY A 456 -39.02 -4.87 14.60
C GLY A 456 -40.29 -4.75 15.40
N VAL A 457 -40.97 -5.88 15.50
CA VAL A 457 -42.10 -6.08 16.41
C VAL A 457 -41.80 -7.30 17.25
N ARG A 458 -41.97 -7.18 18.57
CA ARG A 458 -41.82 -8.26 19.52
C ARG A 458 -43.15 -8.53 20.22
N ALA A 459 -43.50 -9.80 20.35
CA ALA A 459 -44.58 -10.26 21.19
C ALA A 459 -44.05 -11.25 22.23
N ALA A 460 -44.45 -11.12 23.49
CA ALA A 460 -44.08 -12.05 24.54
C ALA A 460 -45.28 -12.38 25.41
N TYR A 461 -45.41 -13.65 25.76
CA TYR A 461 -46.41 -14.14 26.70
C TYR A 461 -45.68 -14.80 27.86
N VAL A 462 -45.80 -14.21 29.06
CA VAL A 462 -45.17 -14.73 30.28
C VAL A 462 -46.22 -15.08 31.31
N PHE A 463 -45.90 -16.06 32.15
CA PHE A 463 -46.77 -16.47 33.24
C PHE A 463 -45.94 -16.77 34.50
N SER A 464 -46.59 -16.73 35.66
CA SER A 464 -45.97 -17.18 36.92
C SER A 464 -45.89 -18.71 36.93
N PRO A 465 -44.69 -19.32 36.90
CA PRO A 465 -44.57 -20.78 36.94
C PRO A 465 -44.90 -21.36 38.33
N LEU A 466 -44.77 -20.55 39.38
CA LEU A 466 -45.08 -20.88 40.76
C LEU A 466 -46.11 -19.87 41.28
N PRO A 467 -47.42 -20.20 41.28
CA PRO A 467 -48.42 -19.33 41.87
C PRO A 467 -48.21 -19.24 43.38
N ARG A 468 -48.35 -18.03 43.94
CA ARG A 468 -48.24 -17.78 45.39
C ARG A 468 -49.65 -17.54 45.91
N ASP A 469 -50.06 -18.27 46.96
CA ASP A 469 -51.39 -18.14 47.59
C ASP A 469 -52.57 -18.28 46.60
N GLY A 470 -52.41 -19.14 45.59
CA GLY A 470 -53.44 -19.36 44.54
C GLY A 470 -53.54 -18.24 43.50
N VAL A 471 -52.64 -17.23 43.56
CA VAL A 471 -52.58 -16.12 42.62
C VAL A 471 -51.61 -16.45 41.48
N ALA A 472 -52.10 -16.40 40.24
CA ALA A 472 -51.29 -16.58 39.04
C ALA A 472 -51.35 -15.32 38.17
N LEU A 473 -50.19 -14.87 37.68
CA LEU A 473 -50.07 -13.73 36.78
C LEU A 473 -49.78 -14.22 35.36
N GLN A 474 -50.43 -13.60 34.39
CA GLN A 474 -50.18 -13.76 32.97
C GLN A 474 -49.99 -12.38 32.36
N ARG A 475 -49.03 -12.22 31.47
CA ARG A 475 -48.80 -10.97 30.75
C ARG A 475 -48.53 -11.24 29.29
N LEU A 476 -49.26 -10.53 28.43
CA LEU A 476 -49.02 -10.48 27.00
C LEU A 476 -48.52 -9.08 26.65
N SER A 477 -47.37 -8.96 26.00
CA SER A 477 -46.83 -7.67 25.55
C SER A 477 -46.62 -7.68 24.05
N VAL A 478 -46.97 -6.58 23.37
CA VAL A 478 -46.64 -6.33 21.97
C VAL A 478 -45.95 -4.98 21.85
N GLN A 479 -44.74 -4.97 21.30
CA GLN A 479 -43.84 -3.82 21.34
C GLN A 479 -43.18 -3.60 19.98
N GLY A 480 -43.10 -2.32 19.58
CA GLY A 480 -42.22 -1.89 18.51
C GLY A 480 -40.78 -1.81 19.01
N LEU A 481 -39.84 -2.16 18.14
CA LEU A 481 -38.42 -2.22 18.42
C LEU A 481 -37.67 -1.23 17.54
N LEU A 482 -36.71 -0.53 18.15
CA LEU A 482 -35.75 0.33 17.46
C LEU A 482 -34.38 0.16 18.11
N GLY A 483 -33.39 -0.29 17.35
CA GLY A 483 -32.08 -0.59 17.90
C GLY A 483 -30.94 -0.45 16.91
N LEU A 484 -29.73 -0.47 17.47
CA LEU A 484 -28.48 -0.56 16.75
C LEU A 484 -27.85 -1.94 16.99
N GLN A 485 -27.40 -2.60 15.92
CA GLN A 485 -26.72 -3.89 15.98
C GLN A 485 -25.46 -3.86 15.11
N ALA A 486 -24.33 -4.30 15.66
CA ALA A 486 -23.09 -4.45 14.90
C ALA A 486 -23.16 -5.65 13.93
N SER A 487 -22.27 -5.68 12.94
CA SER A 487 -22.09 -6.82 12.04
C SER A 487 -21.00 -7.76 12.55
N GLY A 488 -21.11 -9.06 12.26
CA GLY A 488 -20.05 -10.05 12.53
C GLY A 488 -20.55 -11.37 13.10
N PRO A 489 -19.65 -12.35 13.35
CA PRO A 489 -20.01 -13.64 13.93
C PRO A 489 -20.49 -13.53 15.38
N VAL A 490 -20.06 -12.47 16.09
CA VAL A 490 -20.58 -12.07 17.40
C VAL A 490 -20.87 -10.57 17.31
N ALA A 491 -22.15 -10.23 17.31
CA ALA A 491 -22.67 -8.89 17.05
C ALA A 491 -23.32 -8.31 18.31
N PRO A 492 -22.68 -7.35 19.01
CA PRO A 492 -23.34 -6.61 20.07
C PRO A 492 -24.51 -5.78 19.54
N PHE A 493 -25.54 -5.59 20.36
CA PHE A 493 -26.67 -4.73 20.05
C PHE A 493 -27.14 -3.93 21.26
N ILE A 494 -27.85 -2.83 20.97
CA ILE A 494 -28.66 -2.07 21.91
C ILE A 494 -30.00 -1.73 21.26
N GLU A 495 -31.10 -1.88 21.99
CA GLU A 495 -32.44 -1.71 21.44
C GLU A 495 -33.41 -1.14 22.47
N ALA A 496 -34.18 -0.14 22.04
CA ALA A 496 -35.32 0.38 22.78
C ALA A 496 -36.60 -0.30 22.27
N ALA A 497 -37.47 -0.66 23.19
CA ALA A 497 -38.78 -1.20 22.89
C ALA A 497 -39.87 -0.37 23.59
N GLY A 498 -40.98 -0.14 22.89
CA GLY A 498 -42.14 0.57 23.41
C GLY A 498 -43.43 -0.06 22.90
N GLY A 499 -44.42 -0.21 23.77
CA GLY A 499 -45.71 -0.75 23.36
C GLY A 499 -46.63 -1.06 24.51
N TRP A 500 -47.59 -1.94 24.24
CA TRP A 500 -48.69 -2.20 25.15
C TRP A 500 -48.60 -3.62 25.71
N SER A 501 -48.91 -3.74 26.99
CA SER A 501 -49.03 -5.00 27.69
C SER A 501 -50.43 -5.15 28.27
N LEU A 502 -50.97 -6.36 28.19
CA LEU A 502 -52.13 -6.79 28.94
C LEU A 502 -51.64 -7.61 30.13
N VAL A 503 -52.06 -7.25 31.35
CA VAL A 503 -51.77 -8.02 32.55
C VAL A 503 -53.07 -8.62 33.06
N ARG A 504 -53.06 -9.95 33.24
CA ARG A 504 -54.15 -10.71 33.81
C ARG A 504 -53.69 -11.33 35.12
N VAL A 505 -54.46 -11.09 36.17
CA VAL A 505 -54.25 -11.70 37.49
C VAL A 505 -55.43 -12.61 37.79
N ASN A 506 -55.14 -13.89 38.01
CA ASN A 506 -56.12 -14.89 38.41
C ASN A 506 -56.03 -15.07 39.92
N TYR A 507 -57.13 -14.78 40.62
CA TYR A 507 -57.34 -15.09 42.03
C TYR A 507 -58.21 -16.35 42.15
N PRO A 508 -58.23 -17.03 43.31
CA PRO A 508 -59.21 -18.08 43.58
C PRO A 508 -60.65 -17.55 43.38
N GLY A 509 -61.31 -17.95 42.29
CA GLY A 509 -62.70 -17.59 41.97
C GLY A 509 -62.93 -16.26 41.23
N ILE A 510 -61.91 -15.42 41.00
CA ILE A 510 -62.04 -14.12 40.33
C ILE A 510 -60.88 -13.91 39.34
N THR A 511 -61.18 -13.51 38.11
CA THR A 511 -60.17 -13.04 37.14
C THR A 511 -60.27 -11.52 37.02
N GLN A 512 -59.16 -10.80 37.25
CA GLN A 512 -59.07 -9.36 37.02
C GLN A 512 -58.03 -9.09 35.93
N GLY A 513 -58.40 -8.27 34.95
CA GLY A 513 -57.50 -7.82 33.89
C GLY A 513 -57.38 -6.30 33.92
N ASP A 514 -56.16 -5.80 33.79
CA ASP A 514 -55.90 -4.38 33.53
C ASP A 514 -55.85 -4.20 32.00
N PRO A 515 -56.73 -3.37 31.38
CA PRO A 515 -56.94 -3.41 29.95
C PRO A 515 -55.72 -3.00 29.12
N THR A 516 -54.81 -2.17 29.62
CA THR A 516 -53.64 -1.72 28.83
C THR A 516 -52.59 -1.03 29.71
N VAL A 517 -51.43 -1.65 29.87
CA VAL A 517 -50.23 -1.05 30.49
C VAL A 517 -49.28 -0.61 29.38
N PHE A 518 -48.78 0.63 29.42
CA PHE A 518 -47.74 1.05 28.48
C PHE A 518 -46.37 0.68 29.02
N SER A 519 -45.54 0.04 28.21
CA SER A 519 -44.26 -0.52 28.63
C SER A 519 -43.14 0.00 27.76
N ILE A 520 -42.10 0.54 28.39
CA ILE A 520 -40.86 0.94 27.71
C ILE A 520 -39.70 0.17 28.34
N HIS A 521 -38.83 -0.41 27.52
CA HIS A 521 -37.57 -0.98 28.02
C HIS A 521 -36.40 -0.73 27.07
N LEU A 522 -35.20 -0.74 27.65
CA LEU A 522 -33.93 -0.79 26.95
C LEU A 522 -33.33 -2.18 27.12
N SER A 523 -32.84 -2.74 26.03
CA SER A 523 -32.19 -4.05 25.99
C SER A 523 -30.80 -3.94 25.38
N GLY A 524 -29.89 -4.77 25.85
CA GLY A 524 -28.53 -4.86 25.33
C GLY A 524 -28.01 -6.29 25.45
N GLY A 525 -27.19 -6.71 24.49
CA GLY A 525 -26.72 -8.09 24.47
C GLY A 525 -25.89 -8.43 23.25
N MET A 526 -25.83 -9.72 22.94
CA MET A 526 -25.02 -10.29 21.86
C MET A 526 -25.88 -11.17 20.95
N VAL A 527 -25.61 -11.10 19.65
CA VAL A 527 -26.09 -12.04 18.64
C VAL A 527 -24.92 -12.87 18.14
N VAL A 528 -25.00 -14.19 18.23
CA VAL A 528 -23.97 -15.11 17.74
C VAL A 528 -24.50 -15.79 16.47
N HIS A 529 -23.72 -15.73 15.39
CA HIS A 529 -24.03 -16.36 14.11
C HIS A 529 -23.17 -17.62 13.95
N GLN A 530 -23.80 -18.79 13.87
CA GLN A 530 -23.12 -20.07 13.62
C GLN A 530 -23.78 -20.79 12.44
N GLU A 531 -23.12 -20.77 11.28
CA GLU A 531 -23.60 -21.34 10.01
C GLU A 531 -25.00 -20.84 9.60
N ARG A 532 -26.06 -21.56 10.01
CA ARG A 532 -27.48 -21.25 9.74
C ARG A 532 -28.30 -20.90 10.99
N LEU A 533 -27.69 -20.95 12.17
CA LEU A 533 -28.35 -20.69 13.44
C LEU A 533 -27.90 -19.33 13.99
N ARG A 534 -28.87 -18.48 14.32
CA ARG A 534 -28.64 -17.19 14.97
C ARG A 534 -29.10 -17.29 16.42
N VAL A 535 -28.23 -17.02 17.39
CA VAL A 535 -28.59 -17.04 18.82
C VAL A 535 -28.49 -15.63 19.37
N ARG A 536 -29.58 -15.09 19.93
CA ARG A 536 -29.64 -13.77 20.56
C ARG A 536 -29.78 -13.94 22.07
N VAL A 537 -28.89 -13.31 22.83
CA VAL A 537 -28.96 -13.25 24.29
C VAL A 537 -29.05 -11.77 24.69
N ALA A 538 -30.08 -11.41 25.44
CA ALA A 538 -30.40 -10.03 25.80
C ALA A 538 -30.66 -9.89 27.29
N GLY A 539 -30.07 -8.88 27.93
CA GLY A 539 -30.56 -8.35 29.20
C GLY A 539 -31.41 -7.11 28.92
N PHE A 540 -32.49 -6.89 29.67
CA PHE A 540 -33.32 -5.69 29.53
C PHE A 540 -33.73 -5.11 30.88
N PHE A 541 -33.93 -3.80 30.89
CA PHE A 541 -34.48 -3.05 32.01
C PHE A 541 -35.46 -1.99 31.48
N GLY A 542 -36.52 -1.70 32.22
CA GLY A 542 -37.58 -0.83 31.77
C GLY A 542 -38.55 -0.42 32.86
N VAL A 543 -39.65 0.19 32.45
CA VAL A 543 -40.72 0.64 33.32
C VAL A 543 -42.07 0.39 32.65
N ASP A 544 -43.00 -0.11 33.44
CA ASP A 544 -44.41 -0.15 33.11
C ASP A 544 -45.08 1.11 33.67
N LEU A 545 -45.72 1.88 32.78
CA LEU A 545 -46.54 3.03 33.12
C LEU A 545 -47.99 2.56 33.24
N LEU A 546 -48.50 2.60 34.47
CA LEU A 546 -49.84 2.17 34.81
C LEU A 546 -50.60 3.29 35.52
N THR A 547 -51.91 3.36 35.28
CA THR A 547 -52.80 4.29 35.98
C THR A 547 -53.53 3.54 37.09
N ALA A 548 -53.13 3.76 38.33
CA ALA A 548 -53.76 3.18 39.51
C ALA A 548 -54.37 4.30 40.36
N ASP A 549 -55.63 4.16 40.79
CA ASP A 549 -56.33 5.13 41.64
C ASP A 549 -56.34 6.57 41.07
N GLY A 550 -56.39 6.71 39.74
CA GLY A 550 -56.37 8.00 39.05
C GLY A 550 -55.00 8.70 39.01
N ARG A 551 -53.91 8.01 39.38
CA ARG A 551 -52.53 8.52 39.31
C ARG A 551 -51.66 7.59 38.46
N GLU A 552 -50.79 8.19 37.65
CA GLU A 552 -49.76 7.44 36.93
C GLU A 552 -48.66 6.97 37.89
N ARG A 553 -48.28 5.70 37.79
CA ARG A 553 -47.22 5.08 38.57
C ARG A 553 -46.30 4.29 37.63
N GLY A 554 -45.00 4.34 37.89
CA GLY A 554 -44.01 3.50 37.22
C GLY A 554 -43.70 2.24 38.05
N ASP A 555 -43.77 1.07 37.43
CA ASP A 555 -43.29 -0.20 38.00
C ASP A 555 -42.02 -0.67 37.25
N PRO A 556 -40.85 -0.76 37.92
CA PRO A 556 -39.62 -1.14 37.24
C PRO A 556 -39.60 -2.61 36.84
N LEU A 557 -39.17 -2.86 35.61
CA LEU A 557 -39.06 -4.17 34.99
C LEU A 557 -37.59 -4.48 34.70
N ALA A 558 -37.16 -5.72 34.94
CA ALA A 558 -35.86 -6.21 34.48
C ALA A 558 -35.92 -7.70 34.19
N GLY A 559 -35.17 -8.16 33.20
CA GLY A 559 -35.18 -9.54 32.76
C GLY A 559 -34.10 -9.90 31.75
N VAL A 560 -34.14 -11.15 31.31
CA VAL A 560 -33.24 -11.73 30.31
C VAL A 560 -34.07 -12.48 29.26
N GLU A 561 -33.63 -12.45 28.02
CA GLU A 561 -34.22 -13.17 26.90
C GLU A 561 -33.14 -13.92 26.13
N VAL A 562 -33.46 -15.15 25.75
CA VAL A 562 -32.63 -15.97 24.85
C VAL A 562 -33.51 -16.44 23.70
N ALA A 563 -33.13 -16.10 22.46
CA ALA A 563 -33.90 -16.39 21.26
C ALA A 563 -33.05 -17.00 20.16
N LEU A 564 -33.67 -17.85 19.34
CA LEU A 564 -33.10 -18.45 18.15
C LEU A 564 -33.73 -17.79 16.92
N GLY A 565 -32.90 -17.34 15.99
CA GLY A 565 -33.28 -16.67 14.76
C GLY A 565 -33.08 -17.54 13.52
N TYR A 566 -34.00 -17.41 12.55
CA TYR A 566 -33.97 -18.01 11.22
C TYR A 566 -34.05 -16.96 10.12
#